data_AF-Q1PQ07-F1
#
_entry.id   AF-Q1PQ07-F1
#
_cell.length_a   1.000
_cell.length_b   1.000
_cell.length_c   1.000
_cell.angle_alpha   90.00
_cell.angle_beta   90.00
_cell.angle_gamma   90.00
#
_symmetry.space_group_name_H-M   'P 1'
#
loop_
_entity.id
_entity.type
_entity.pdbx_description
1 polymer ?
#
loop_
_entity_poly.entity_id
_entity_poly.type
_entity_poly.pdbx_seq_one_letter_code
_entity_poly.pdbx_strand_id
1 'polypeptide(L)'
;IINSSATRWDVANTQLTRFETTIGTHLKTEAYLSDLDHERELLERYPCPRAATFTLTQSTIVEKRLTQNNYRSRIHELLYVEEIARYEQIARYNVRTKLTVASNYILTPAGMATSTAKYSLAGELFALMRLGKDISEDTSPGRLILSNCCSVYISAPEEPGRKVSASSASSGSEQTRPVYEALIEDKGKNVIYLKLSAKCVEAMALQAETELDVDIQFQLNRMPYCEWHNAVDKITDFRLIFPATELEPNIPWTPKKQWAEACEPKLNAKQREAVNAITTALSIKLPPILLIGPFGTGKTYTLAQAIKQLLAQPEAKILICTHSNSAADLYIKEYLHPWIEEGLEEATPLRVYYHKRWSATVNGVVQ
;
A
#
# COMPACT_ATOMS: atom_id res chain seq x y z
N ILE A 1 -17.65 -15.30 17.73
CA ILE A 1 -18.85 -14.42 17.82
C ILE A 1 -18.44 -13.09 17.21
N ILE A 2 -19.07 -12.70 16.11
CA ILE A 2 -18.78 -11.42 15.44
C ILE A 2 -19.26 -10.33 16.39
N ASN A 3 -18.35 -9.47 16.87
CA ASN A 3 -18.68 -8.44 17.85
C ASN A 3 -19.29 -7.23 17.11
N SER A 4 -20.50 -7.40 16.57
CA SER A 4 -21.16 -6.43 15.67
C SER A 4 -21.69 -5.17 16.37
N SER A 5 -21.45 -5.01 17.68
CA SER A 5 -21.98 -3.91 18.49
C SER A 5 -20.97 -3.23 19.42
N ALA A 6 -19.67 -3.54 19.32
CA ALA A 6 -18.65 -2.85 20.11
C ALA A 6 -18.28 -1.53 19.43
N THR A 7 -18.37 -0.42 20.16
CA THR A 7 -17.81 0.87 19.75
C THR A 7 -16.35 0.68 19.32
N ARG A 8 -16.01 1.12 18.10
CA ARG A 8 -14.65 1.04 17.55
C ARG A 8 -13.65 1.62 18.55
N TRP A 9 -12.56 0.90 18.82
CA TRP A 9 -11.48 1.42 19.63
C TRP A 9 -10.69 2.48 18.87
N ASP A 10 -10.56 3.65 19.48
CA ASP A 10 -9.72 4.75 19.04
C ASP A 10 -9.04 5.42 20.26
N VAL A 11 -8.19 6.42 19.98
CA VAL A 11 -7.46 7.16 21.03
C VAL A 11 -8.41 7.97 21.93
N ALA A 12 -9.65 8.23 21.51
CA ALA A 12 -10.60 9.00 22.29
C ALA A 12 -11.40 8.15 23.30
N ASN A 13 -11.51 6.84 23.08
CA ASN A 13 -12.28 5.94 23.95
C ASN A 13 -11.48 4.77 24.56
N THR A 14 -10.18 4.66 24.27
CA THR A 14 -9.31 3.62 24.82
C THR A 14 -7.97 4.17 25.29
N GLN A 15 -7.38 3.50 26.27
CA GLN A 15 -5.99 3.72 26.64
C GLN A 15 -5.10 2.92 25.68
N LEU A 16 -4.88 3.48 24.48
CA LEU A 16 -4.09 2.83 23.44
C LEU A 16 -2.59 2.95 23.71
N THR A 17 -1.92 1.81 23.85
CA THR A 17 -0.46 1.70 23.85
C THR A 17 0.01 1.33 22.44
N ARG A 18 0.66 2.26 21.74
CA ARG A 18 1.21 2.02 20.40
C ARG A 18 2.38 1.03 20.45
N PHE A 19 2.63 0.38 19.32
CA PHE A 19 3.76 -0.54 19.22
C PHE A 19 5.06 0.26 19.16
N GLU A 20 5.95 -0.01 20.11
CA GLU A 20 7.31 0.51 20.11
C GLU A 20 8.25 -0.69 20.03
N THR A 21 9.03 -0.74 18.96
CA THR A 21 10.06 -1.77 18.84
C THR A 21 11.21 -1.46 19.78
N THR A 22 11.69 -2.48 20.47
CA THR A 22 12.91 -2.46 21.28
C THR A 22 14.13 -2.53 20.36
N ILE A 23 14.28 -1.56 19.46
CA ILE A 23 15.37 -1.55 18.48
C ILE A 23 16.67 -1.17 19.19
N GLY A 24 17.70 -2.02 19.08
CA GLY A 24 19.06 -1.62 19.38
C GLY A 24 19.45 -0.38 18.55
N THR A 25 20.19 0.55 19.15
CA THR A 25 20.62 1.84 18.55
C THR A 25 21.21 1.74 17.13
N HIS A 26 21.72 0.57 16.72
CA HIS A 26 22.36 0.31 15.43
C HIS A 26 21.42 0.18 14.21
N LEU A 27 20.10 0.19 14.39
CA LEU A 27 19.11 0.03 13.30
C LEU A 27 18.31 1.31 12.99
N LYS A 28 18.59 2.43 13.69
CA LYS A 28 17.98 3.74 13.42
C LYS A 28 18.85 4.53 12.45
N THR A 29 18.83 4.16 11.17
CA THR A 29 19.49 4.97 10.13
C THR A 29 18.78 6.32 9.97
N GLU A 30 19.50 7.33 9.48
CA GLU A 30 18.92 8.65 9.19
C GLU A 30 17.72 8.56 8.24
N ALA A 31 17.83 7.71 7.21
CA ALA A 31 16.73 7.43 6.28
C ALA A 31 15.48 6.88 7.00
N TYR A 32 15.65 5.93 7.93
CA TYR A 32 14.53 5.38 8.69
C TYR A 32 13.83 6.43 9.56
N LEU A 33 14.59 7.34 10.19
CA LEU A 33 14.03 8.42 10.99
C LEU A 33 13.28 9.43 10.10
N SER A 34 13.85 9.78 8.95
CA SER A 34 13.19 10.64 7.96
C SER A 34 11.87 10.04 7.47
N ASP A 35 11.82 8.72 7.23
CA ASP A 35 10.60 8.04 6.83
C ASP A 35 9.52 8.14 7.91
N LEU A 36 9.88 7.92 9.18
CA LEU A 36 8.93 8.04 10.30
C LEU A 36 8.41 9.46 10.48
N ASP A 37 9.27 10.46 10.31
CA ASP A 37 8.86 11.86 10.37
C ASP A 37 7.92 12.21 9.21
N HIS A 38 8.19 11.70 8.00
CA HIS A 38 7.30 11.86 6.85
C HIS A 38 5.95 11.16 7.04
N GLU A 39 5.95 9.92 7.54
CA GLU A 39 4.73 9.18 7.88
C GLU A 39 3.89 9.96 8.91
N ARG A 40 4.54 10.52 9.95
CA ARG A 40 3.87 11.36 10.96
C ARG A 40 3.26 12.63 10.35
N GLU A 41 4.03 13.37 9.54
CA GLU A 41 3.57 14.60 8.90
C GLU A 41 2.33 14.34 8.02
N LEU A 42 2.35 13.26 7.24
CA LEU A 42 1.22 12.90 6.39
C LEU A 42 -0.03 12.52 7.21
N LEU A 43 0.13 11.76 8.28
CA LEU A 43 -0.98 11.37 9.15
C LEU A 43 -1.58 12.56 9.91
N GLU A 44 -0.77 13.54 10.30
CA GLU A 44 -1.21 14.79 10.92
C GLU A 44 -1.94 15.69 9.91
N ARG A 45 -1.41 15.81 8.70
CA ARG A 45 -2.00 16.63 7.64
C ARG A 45 -3.32 16.07 7.13
N TYR A 46 -3.47 14.74 7.07
CA TYR A 46 -4.68 14.06 6.60
C TYR A 46 -5.28 13.19 7.71
N PRO A 47 -6.07 13.79 8.63
CA PRO A 47 -6.62 13.08 9.77
C PRO A 47 -7.60 11.99 9.35
N CYS A 48 -7.74 10.95 10.20
CA CYS A 48 -8.65 9.84 9.97
C CYS A 48 -10.10 10.35 9.89
N PRO A 49 -10.84 10.04 8.80
CA PRO A 49 -12.24 10.41 8.71
C PRO A 49 -13.05 9.60 9.72
N ARG A 50 -14.03 10.25 10.35
CA ARG A 50 -14.99 9.60 11.26
C ARG A 50 -16.36 9.60 10.62
N ALA A 51 -16.95 8.42 10.47
CA ALA A 51 -18.29 8.26 9.87
C ALA A 51 -19.36 9.14 10.53
N ALA A 52 -19.28 9.33 11.85
CA ALA A 52 -20.24 10.13 12.60
C ALA A 52 -20.17 11.65 12.31
N THR A 53 -19.01 12.16 11.88
CA THR A 53 -18.80 13.61 11.66
C THR A 53 -18.58 13.95 10.19
N PHE A 54 -18.28 12.95 9.36
CA PHE A 54 -18.00 13.17 7.95
C PHE A 54 -19.29 13.40 7.16
N THR A 55 -19.34 14.51 6.43
CA THR A 55 -20.44 14.83 5.53
C THR A 55 -19.87 15.27 4.19
N LEU A 56 -20.46 14.75 3.11
CA LEU A 56 -20.12 15.17 1.75
C LEU A 56 -20.63 16.59 1.51
N THR A 57 -19.86 17.39 0.77
CA THR A 57 -20.32 18.72 0.38
C THR A 57 -21.43 18.63 -0.65
N GLN A 58 -22.32 19.62 -0.66
CA GLN A 58 -23.40 19.69 -1.66
C GLN A 58 -22.84 19.71 -3.09
N SER A 59 -21.70 20.35 -3.32
CA SER A 59 -20.98 20.32 -4.60
C SER A 59 -20.63 18.89 -5.03
N THR A 60 -20.06 18.08 -4.13
CA THR A 60 -19.68 16.70 -4.46
C THR A 60 -20.89 15.83 -4.80
N ILE A 61 -22.02 16.07 -4.13
CA ILE A 61 -23.27 15.31 -4.34
C ILE A 61 -23.95 15.72 -5.65
N VAL A 62 -24.08 17.03 -5.90
CA VAL A 62 -24.90 17.56 -7.00
C VAL A 62 -24.15 17.53 -8.33
N GLU A 63 -22.86 17.85 -8.32
CA GLU A 63 -22.09 17.91 -9.55
C GLU A 63 -21.90 16.50 -10.12
N LYS A 64 -22.18 16.31 -11.41
CA LYS A 64 -22.06 15.00 -12.07
C LYS A 64 -20.70 14.76 -12.72
N ARG A 65 -19.90 15.82 -12.91
CA ARG A 65 -18.64 15.76 -13.66
C ARG A 65 -17.49 16.31 -12.83
N LEU A 66 -16.33 15.70 -12.98
CA LEU A 66 -15.08 16.26 -12.49
C LEU A 66 -14.64 17.39 -13.44
N THR A 67 -14.17 18.48 -12.86
CA THR A 67 -13.65 19.67 -13.52
C THR A 67 -12.36 20.08 -12.82
N GLN A 68 -11.54 20.91 -13.47
CA GLN A 68 -10.29 21.40 -12.86
C GLN A 68 -10.55 22.11 -11.51
N ASN A 69 -11.68 22.81 -11.39
CA ASN A 69 -12.01 23.60 -10.20
C ASN A 69 -12.51 22.74 -9.03
N ASN A 70 -13.19 21.62 -9.30
CA ASN A 70 -13.75 20.76 -8.26
C ASN A 70 -12.91 19.50 -7.97
N TYR A 71 -11.94 19.17 -8.82
CA TYR A 71 -11.25 17.88 -8.77
C TYR A 71 -10.59 17.64 -7.42
N ARG A 72 -9.84 18.63 -6.91
CA ARG A 72 -9.11 18.50 -5.66
C ARG A 72 -10.04 18.20 -4.49
N SER A 73 -10.95 19.12 -4.17
CA SER A 73 -11.89 18.98 -3.05
C SER A 73 -12.70 17.69 -3.16
N ARG A 74 -13.22 17.38 -4.34
CA ARG A 74 -14.02 16.19 -4.58
C ARG A 74 -13.23 14.90 -4.39
N ILE A 75 -12.00 14.82 -4.89
CA ILE A 75 -11.19 13.61 -4.72
C ILE A 75 -10.79 13.41 -3.25
N HIS A 76 -10.51 14.47 -2.49
CA HIS A 76 -10.31 14.33 -1.04
C HIS A 76 -11.56 13.73 -0.37
N GLU A 77 -12.76 14.23 -0.68
CA GLU A 77 -13.99 13.68 -0.11
C GLU A 77 -14.22 12.22 -0.50
N LEU A 78 -14.01 11.86 -1.77
CA LEU A 78 -14.16 10.48 -2.25
C LEU A 78 -13.15 9.52 -1.62
N LEU A 79 -11.91 9.97 -1.40
CA LEU A 79 -10.89 9.20 -0.69
C LEU A 79 -11.30 8.92 0.76
N TYR A 80 -11.86 9.92 1.45
CA TYR A 80 -12.39 9.72 2.81
C TYR A 80 -13.59 8.77 2.84
N VAL A 81 -14.50 8.85 1.86
CA VAL A 81 -15.62 7.88 1.74
C VAL A 81 -15.09 6.47 1.55
N GLU A 82 -14.13 6.26 0.65
CA GLU A 82 -13.51 4.95 0.43
C GLU A 82 -12.83 4.44 1.71
N GLU A 83 -12.10 5.30 2.42
CA GLU A 83 -11.45 4.95 3.69
C GLU A 83 -12.48 4.49 4.74
N ILE A 84 -13.57 5.24 4.93
CA ILE A 84 -14.68 4.88 5.84
C ILE A 84 -15.29 3.53 5.43
N ALA A 85 -15.61 3.34 4.15
CA ALA A 85 -16.23 2.11 3.66
C ALA A 85 -15.33 0.88 3.88
N ARG A 86 -14.01 1.02 3.69
CA ARG A 86 -13.05 -0.07 3.96
C ARG A 86 -12.95 -0.38 5.45
N TYR A 87 -12.98 0.64 6.31
CA TYR A 87 -13.04 0.43 7.75
C TYR A 87 -14.30 -0.33 8.17
N GLU A 88 -15.47 0.01 7.64
CA GLU A 88 -16.72 -0.70 7.93
C GLU A 88 -16.69 -2.17 7.50
N GLN A 89 -16.04 -2.47 6.37
CA GLN A 89 -15.84 -3.84 5.93
C GLN A 89 -14.92 -4.62 6.88
N ILE A 90 -13.81 -4.00 7.32
CA ILE A 90 -12.86 -4.62 8.24
C ILE A 90 -13.48 -4.83 9.63
N ALA A 91 -14.29 -3.88 10.12
CA ALA A 91 -14.89 -3.94 11.45
C ALA A 91 -15.78 -5.19 11.65
N ARG A 92 -16.33 -5.76 10.58
CA ARG A 92 -17.10 -7.02 10.61
C ARG A 92 -16.28 -8.24 11.04
N TYR A 93 -14.96 -8.11 11.04
CA TYR A 93 -14.01 -9.17 11.40
C TYR A 93 -13.36 -8.95 12.76
N ASN A 94 -13.79 -7.92 13.49
CA ASN A 94 -13.42 -7.76 14.88
C ASN A 94 -14.01 -8.93 15.67
N VAL A 95 -13.14 -9.79 16.17
CA VAL A 95 -13.50 -11.10 16.69
C VAL A 95 -12.77 -11.37 17.99
N ARG A 96 -13.44 -12.09 18.88
CA ARG A 96 -12.81 -12.72 20.04
C ARG A 96 -12.12 -14.00 19.59
N THR A 97 -10.82 -14.09 19.80
CA THR A 97 -10.02 -15.24 19.36
C THR A 97 -8.95 -15.60 20.38
N LYS A 98 -8.44 -16.82 20.24
CA LYS A 98 -7.29 -17.32 20.99
C LYS A 98 -6.01 -17.06 20.22
N LEU A 99 -5.05 -16.45 20.90
CA LEU A 99 -3.68 -16.28 20.44
C LEU A 99 -2.79 -17.29 21.12
N THR A 100 -1.89 -17.92 20.36
CA THR A 100 -0.81 -18.75 20.93
C THR A 100 0.45 -17.89 21.00
N VAL A 101 0.91 -17.59 22.21
CA VAL A 101 2.08 -16.76 22.44
C VAL A 101 3.35 -17.60 22.27
N ALA A 102 4.36 -17.07 21.59
CA ALA A 102 5.60 -17.78 21.30
C ALA A 102 6.80 -16.83 21.34
N SER A 103 7.96 -17.34 21.75
CA SER A 103 9.23 -16.60 21.70
C SER A 103 9.86 -16.64 20.31
N ASN A 104 9.49 -17.62 19.49
CA ASN A 104 9.99 -17.81 18.14
C ASN A 104 8.95 -18.55 17.27
N TYR A 105 9.10 -18.44 15.96
CA TYR A 105 8.33 -19.25 15.00
C TYR A 105 9.14 -19.51 13.72
N ILE A 106 8.70 -20.53 12.99
CA ILE A 106 9.30 -20.92 11.71
C ILE A 106 8.27 -20.67 10.61
N LEU A 107 8.68 -19.87 9.62
CA LEU A 107 7.97 -19.71 8.37
C LEU A 107 8.51 -20.71 7.37
N THR A 108 7.60 -21.54 6.84
CA THR A 108 7.87 -22.39 5.70
C THR A 108 6.99 -21.91 4.54
N PRO A 109 7.52 -21.09 3.61
CA PRO A 109 6.75 -20.63 2.46
C PRO A 109 6.30 -21.83 1.62
N ALA A 110 5.04 -21.84 1.20
CA ALA A 110 4.51 -22.90 0.36
C ALA A 110 5.27 -22.93 -0.99
N GLY A 111 6.01 -24.00 -1.24
CA GLY A 111 6.74 -24.20 -2.51
C GLY A 111 8.22 -23.77 -2.53
N MET A 112 8.80 -23.33 -1.40
CA MET A 112 10.24 -23.07 -1.28
C MET A 112 10.90 -24.02 -0.29
N ALA A 113 12.14 -24.44 -0.56
CA ALA A 113 12.94 -25.31 0.31
C ALA A 113 13.62 -24.59 1.48
N THR A 114 13.40 -23.28 1.63
CA THR A 114 14.04 -22.43 2.65
C THR A 114 13.03 -22.07 3.74
N SER A 115 13.27 -22.55 4.97
CA SER A 115 12.52 -22.14 6.15
C SER A 115 13.22 -20.97 6.83
N THR A 116 12.46 -19.94 7.23
CA THR A 116 13.00 -18.79 7.97
C THR A 116 12.55 -18.90 9.43
N ALA A 117 13.49 -18.98 10.37
CA ALA A 117 13.20 -18.91 11.79
C ALA A 117 13.34 -17.46 12.27
N LYS A 118 12.34 -16.95 12.99
CA LYS A 118 12.36 -15.63 13.62
C LYS A 118 12.31 -15.78 15.13
N TYR A 119 13.15 -15.00 15.82
CA TYR A 119 13.24 -14.95 17.27
C TYR A 119 12.86 -13.56 17.77
N SER A 120 12.09 -13.51 18.85
CA SER A 120 11.71 -12.26 19.49
C SER A 120 12.92 -11.60 20.15
N LEU A 121 12.89 -10.27 20.24
CA LEU A 121 13.88 -9.49 20.99
C LEU A 121 13.54 -9.49 22.48
N ALA A 122 14.48 -9.09 23.33
CA ALA A 122 14.30 -9.10 24.78
C ALA A 122 13.04 -8.32 25.21
N GLY A 123 12.12 -9.02 25.87
CA GLY A 123 10.84 -8.48 26.36
C GLY A 123 9.70 -8.53 25.35
N GLU A 124 9.97 -8.68 24.06
CA GLU A 124 8.95 -8.86 23.02
C GLU A 124 8.54 -10.32 22.91
N LEU A 125 7.34 -10.59 22.41
CA LEU A 125 6.87 -11.94 22.08
C LEU A 125 6.13 -11.91 20.75
N PHE A 126 5.98 -13.08 20.14
CA PHE A 126 5.07 -13.28 19.02
C PHE A 126 3.75 -13.86 19.50
N ALA A 127 2.69 -13.60 18.75
CA ALA A 127 1.40 -14.23 18.93
C ALA A 127 0.90 -14.78 17.60
N LEU A 128 0.63 -16.08 17.57
CA LEU A 128 0.02 -16.75 16.44
C LEU A 128 -1.49 -16.66 16.56
N MET A 129 -2.12 -16.05 15.55
CA MET A 129 -3.55 -16.02 15.37
C MET A 129 -3.95 -16.99 14.27
N ARG A 130 -4.81 -17.96 14.59
CA ARG A 130 -5.39 -18.85 13.57
C ARG A 130 -6.55 -18.15 12.87
N LEU A 131 -6.51 -18.16 11.54
CA LEU A 131 -7.57 -17.59 10.72
C LEU A 131 -8.75 -18.56 10.63
N GLY A 132 -9.94 -18.05 10.91
CA GLY A 132 -11.19 -18.76 10.64
C GLY A 132 -11.52 -18.79 9.14
N LYS A 133 -12.52 -19.59 8.75
CA LYS A 133 -12.98 -19.67 7.35
C LYS A 133 -13.39 -18.32 6.76
N ASP A 134 -13.81 -17.38 7.61
CA ASP A 134 -14.27 -16.05 7.19
C ASP A 134 -13.11 -15.08 6.88
N ILE A 135 -11.90 -15.34 7.40
CA ILE A 135 -10.71 -14.49 7.25
C ILE A 135 -9.63 -15.26 6.47
N SER A 136 -9.98 -15.79 5.29
CA SER A 136 -9.02 -16.45 4.39
C SER A 136 -8.70 -15.57 3.16
N GLU A 137 -7.61 -15.87 2.46
CA GLU A 137 -7.24 -15.20 1.20
C GLU A 137 -8.28 -15.38 0.06
N ASP A 138 -9.14 -16.39 0.22
CA ASP A 138 -10.20 -16.73 -0.73
C ASP A 138 -11.41 -15.80 -0.61
N THR A 139 -11.62 -15.14 0.54
CA THR A 139 -12.70 -14.18 0.73
C THR A 139 -12.24 -12.77 0.39
N SER A 140 -13.12 -11.95 -0.20
CA SER A 140 -12.78 -10.55 -0.51
C SER A 140 -12.37 -9.75 0.74
N PRO A 141 -13.00 -9.92 1.91
CA PRO A 141 -12.62 -9.14 3.08
C PRO A 141 -11.42 -9.74 3.82
N GLY A 142 -11.23 -11.06 3.77
CA GLY A 142 -10.00 -11.70 4.24
C GLY A 142 -8.80 -11.22 3.45
N ARG A 143 -8.93 -11.11 2.12
CA ARG A 143 -7.91 -10.46 1.27
C ARG A 143 -7.65 -9.02 1.68
N LEU A 144 -8.69 -8.21 1.90
CA LEU A 144 -8.55 -6.82 2.35
C LEU A 144 -7.73 -6.73 3.65
N ILE A 145 -8.04 -7.56 4.64
CA ILE A 145 -7.30 -7.60 5.91
C ILE A 145 -5.85 -8.02 5.67
N LEU A 146 -5.65 -9.07 4.89
CA LEU A 146 -4.33 -9.64 4.62
C LEU A 146 -3.47 -8.77 3.69
N SER A 147 -4.02 -7.88 2.87
CA SER A 147 -3.24 -6.98 2.02
C SER A 147 -3.10 -5.56 2.57
N ASN A 148 -4.11 -5.06 3.30
CA ASN A 148 -4.19 -3.65 3.67
C ASN A 148 -4.08 -3.38 5.18
N CYS A 149 -4.10 -4.39 6.05
CA CYS A 149 -3.80 -4.20 7.46
C CYS A 149 -2.31 -4.46 7.76
N CYS A 150 -1.72 -3.57 8.54
CA CYS A 150 -0.33 -3.65 9.03
C CYS A 150 -0.24 -3.85 10.55
N SER A 151 -1.29 -3.50 11.30
CA SER A 151 -1.36 -3.70 12.74
C SER A 151 -2.76 -4.14 13.17
N VAL A 152 -2.84 -4.65 14.40
CA VAL A 152 -4.08 -5.00 15.07
C VAL A 152 -4.05 -4.42 16.48
N TYR A 153 -5.22 -4.05 16.98
CA TYR A 153 -5.41 -3.70 18.38
C TYR A 153 -5.92 -4.92 19.13
N ILE A 154 -5.33 -5.18 20.28
CA ILE A 154 -5.67 -6.30 21.15
C ILE A 154 -6.02 -5.79 22.54
N SER A 155 -7.01 -6.42 23.16
CA SER A 155 -7.35 -6.20 24.55
C SER A 155 -7.80 -7.51 25.17
N ALA A 156 -7.60 -7.64 26.48
CA ALA A 156 -8.30 -8.64 27.27
C ALA A 156 -9.82 -8.53 27.02
N PRO A 157 -10.55 -9.65 26.90
CA PRO A 157 -11.97 -9.63 26.63
C PRO A 157 -12.73 -8.98 27.78
N GLU A 158 -13.82 -8.28 27.46
CA GLU A 158 -14.72 -7.80 28.50
C GLU A 158 -15.46 -8.97 29.15
N GLU A 159 -15.32 -9.10 30.47
CA GLU A 159 -16.15 -10.02 31.24
C GLU A 159 -17.54 -9.41 31.46
N PRO A 160 -18.62 -10.11 31.09
CA PRO A 160 -19.98 -9.65 31.34
C PRO A 160 -20.25 -9.68 32.86
N GLY A 161 -20.01 -8.56 33.53
CA GLY A 161 -20.16 -8.44 34.98
C GLY A 161 -19.20 -7.46 35.64
N ARG A 162 -18.05 -7.17 35.00
CA ARG A 162 -17.15 -6.11 35.44
C ARG A 162 -17.69 -4.76 34.98
N LYS A 163 -18.81 -4.32 35.58
CA LYS A 163 -19.04 -2.87 35.71
C LYS A 163 -17.78 -2.35 36.40
N VAL A 164 -17.01 -1.50 35.72
CA VAL A 164 -16.01 -0.68 36.40
C VAL A 164 -16.74 -0.07 37.59
N SER A 165 -16.39 -0.53 38.78
CA SER A 165 -17.10 -0.21 39.99
C SER A 165 -17.03 1.29 40.17
N ALA A 166 -18.14 1.98 39.93
CA ALA A 166 -18.38 3.38 40.32
C ALA A 166 -18.46 3.51 41.86
N SER A 167 -17.60 2.81 42.58
CA SER A 167 -17.50 2.78 44.04
C SER A 167 -16.06 3.06 44.46
N SER A 168 -15.58 4.23 44.05
CA SER A 168 -14.62 5.05 44.79
C SER A 168 -14.58 6.40 44.07
N ALA A 169 -15.63 7.18 44.33
CA ALA A 169 -15.71 8.56 43.90
C ALA A 169 -14.66 9.39 44.65
N SER A 170 -13.48 9.48 44.06
CA SER A 170 -12.55 10.59 44.24
C SER A 170 -11.72 10.72 42.95
N SER A 171 -11.98 11.80 42.22
CA SER A 171 -11.36 12.25 40.95
C SER A 171 -11.57 11.39 39.68
N GLY A 172 -12.74 11.53 39.06
CA GLY A 172 -12.87 12.13 37.72
C GLY A 172 -12.32 11.47 36.45
N SER A 173 -11.78 10.26 36.44
CA SER A 173 -11.41 9.57 35.18
C SER A 173 -12.21 8.28 34.99
N GLU A 174 -13.12 8.26 34.00
CA GLU A 174 -13.62 7.01 33.43
C GLU A 174 -12.41 6.13 33.06
N GLN A 175 -12.27 4.95 33.68
CA GLN A 175 -11.20 4.02 33.33
C GLN A 175 -11.51 3.44 31.95
N THR A 176 -10.93 4.04 30.93
CA THR A 176 -10.98 3.58 29.54
C THR A 176 -10.28 2.23 29.40
N ARG A 177 -10.81 1.35 28.55
CA ARG A 177 -10.27 0.01 28.31
C ARG A 177 -8.80 0.06 27.86
N PRO A 178 -7.89 -0.74 28.44
CA PRO A 178 -6.51 -0.82 27.98
C PRO A 178 -6.46 -1.57 26.66
N VAL A 179 -5.85 -0.96 25.65
CA VAL A 179 -5.71 -1.54 24.31
C VAL A 179 -4.25 -1.46 23.88
N TYR A 180 -3.74 -2.53 23.29
CA TYR A 180 -2.35 -2.61 22.85
C TYR A 180 -2.30 -2.80 21.34
N GLU A 181 -1.40 -2.07 20.68
CA GLU A 181 -1.11 -2.30 19.27
C GLU A 181 -0.09 -3.43 19.10
N ALA A 182 -0.42 -4.37 18.21
CA ALA A 182 0.46 -5.44 17.78
C ALA A 182 0.66 -5.33 16.25
N LEU A 183 1.90 -5.43 15.79
CA LEU A 183 2.19 -5.38 14.35
C LEU A 183 1.95 -6.73 13.71
N ILE A 184 1.48 -6.73 12.47
CA ILE A 184 1.42 -7.94 11.66
C ILE A 184 2.80 -8.15 11.04
N GLU A 185 3.54 -9.13 11.56
CA GLU A 185 4.92 -9.43 11.14
C GLU A 185 4.91 -10.31 9.89
N ASP A 186 4.18 -11.42 9.91
CA ASP A 186 4.08 -12.34 8.77
C ASP A 186 2.68 -12.94 8.62
N LYS A 187 2.38 -13.32 7.38
CA LYS A 187 1.09 -13.91 6.98
C LYS A 187 1.37 -15.29 6.39
N GLY A 188 0.82 -16.32 7.00
CA GLY A 188 0.80 -17.69 6.48
C GLY A 188 -0.57 -18.04 5.91
N LYS A 189 -0.69 -19.22 5.30
CA LYS A 189 -1.92 -19.67 4.62
C LYS A 189 -3.20 -19.54 5.47
N ASN A 190 -3.13 -19.95 6.74
CA ASN A 190 -4.26 -19.95 7.69
C ASN A 190 -3.88 -19.32 9.05
N VAL A 191 -2.77 -18.57 9.11
CA VAL A 191 -2.26 -18.00 10.35
C VAL A 191 -1.68 -16.63 10.11
N ILE A 192 -1.82 -15.74 11.09
CA ILE A 192 -1.13 -14.46 11.12
C ILE A 192 -0.20 -14.47 12.33
N TYR A 193 1.04 -14.06 12.12
CA TYR A 193 2.01 -13.82 13.18
C TYR A 193 1.98 -12.35 13.56
N LEU A 194 1.62 -12.11 14.80
CA LEU A 194 1.60 -10.79 15.42
C LEU A 194 2.85 -10.60 16.25
N LYS A 195 3.38 -9.38 16.27
CA LYS A 195 4.47 -8.97 17.13
C LYS A 195 3.92 -8.16 18.29
N LEU A 196 4.21 -8.59 19.51
CA LEU A 196 3.80 -7.95 20.76
C LEU A 196 4.96 -7.16 21.35
N SER A 197 4.71 -5.90 21.70
CA SER A 197 5.73 -5.02 22.31
C SER A 197 6.02 -5.44 23.76
N ALA A 198 7.18 -5.07 24.28
CA ALA A 198 7.54 -5.36 25.68
C ALA A 198 6.53 -4.80 26.68
N LYS A 199 6.01 -3.59 26.43
CA LYS A 199 4.95 -2.97 27.24
C LYS A 199 3.67 -3.81 27.27
N CYS A 200 3.29 -4.39 26.13
CA CYS A 200 2.12 -5.25 25.99
C CYS A 200 2.30 -6.57 26.74
N VAL A 201 3.48 -7.19 26.60
CA VAL A 201 3.85 -8.45 27.27
C VAL A 201 3.86 -8.26 28.80
N GLU A 202 4.46 -7.19 29.29
CA GLU A 202 4.52 -6.87 30.72
C GLU A 202 3.12 -6.59 31.29
N ALA A 203 2.35 -5.71 30.64
CA ALA A 203 1.07 -5.27 31.17
C ALA A 203 -0.02 -6.36 31.16
N MET A 204 0.06 -7.32 30.23
CA MET A 204 -0.82 -8.49 30.20
C MET A 204 -0.20 -9.74 30.85
N ALA A 205 0.99 -9.62 31.45
CA ALA A 205 1.73 -10.72 32.09
C ALA A 205 1.86 -11.96 31.19
N LEU A 206 2.19 -11.75 29.91
CA LEU A 206 2.25 -12.82 28.92
C LEU A 206 3.51 -13.67 29.08
N GLN A 207 3.37 -14.97 28.87
CA GLN A 207 4.48 -15.93 28.86
C GLN A 207 4.50 -16.69 27.54
N ALA A 208 5.69 -17.08 27.09
CA ALA A 208 5.83 -17.93 25.92
C ALA A 208 5.11 -19.27 26.13
N GLU A 209 4.60 -19.85 25.05
CA GLU A 209 3.88 -21.14 25.03
C GLU A 209 2.54 -21.15 25.77
N THR A 210 1.97 -19.97 26.02
CA THR A 210 0.64 -19.81 26.61
C THR A 210 -0.44 -19.50 25.57
N GLU A 211 -1.69 -19.82 25.89
CA GLU A 211 -2.86 -19.34 25.15
C GLU A 211 -3.43 -18.09 25.82
N LEU A 212 -3.83 -17.12 25.01
CA LEU A 212 -4.45 -15.87 25.46
C LEU A 212 -5.76 -15.65 24.68
N ASP A 213 -6.88 -15.59 25.38
CA ASP A 213 -8.14 -15.11 24.82
C ASP A 213 -8.11 -13.58 24.74
N VAL A 214 -8.36 -13.02 23.55
CA VAL A 214 -8.40 -11.57 23.32
C VAL A 214 -9.55 -11.16 22.40
N ASP A 215 -9.97 -9.91 22.53
CA ASP A 215 -10.71 -9.22 21.50
C ASP A 215 -9.71 -8.53 20.55
N ILE A 216 -9.90 -8.70 19.24
CA ILE A 216 -9.02 -8.13 18.21
C ILE A 216 -9.79 -7.16 17.33
N GLN A 217 -9.17 -6.02 17.03
CA GLN A 217 -9.61 -5.05 16.03
C GLN A 217 -8.50 -4.80 15.01
N PHE A 218 -8.74 -5.15 13.75
CA PHE A 218 -7.78 -4.90 12.67
C PHE A 218 -7.67 -3.42 12.33
N GLN A 219 -6.45 -2.95 12.06
CA GLN A 219 -6.19 -1.57 11.65
C GLN A 219 -5.78 -1.51 10.18
N LEU A 220 -6.57 -0.77 9.41
CA LEU A 220 -6.24 -0.42 8.03
C LEU A 220 -4.97 0.44 8.00
N ASN A 221 -4.05 0.12 7.09
CA ASN A 221 -2.93 0.98 6.78
C ASN A 221 -3.43 2.24 6.07
N ARG A 222 -3.36 3.38 6.78
CA ARG A 222 -3.80 4.69 6.28
C ARG A 222 -2.78 5.38 5.39
N MET A 223 -1.51 4.95 5.38
CA MET A 223 -0.45 5.63 4.65
C MET A 223 -0.77 5.82 3.16
N PRO A 224 -1.24 4.80 2.42
CA PRO A 224 -1.59 4.98 1.01
C PRO A 224 -2.66 6.05 0.78
N TYR A 225 -3.66 6.15 1.66
CA TYR A 225 -4.71 7.18 1.56
C TYR A 225 -4.13 8.58 1.77
N CYS A 226 -3.25 8.74 2.77
CA CYS A 226 -2.58 10.01 3.04
C CYS A 226 -1.64 10.40 1.89
N GLU A 227 -0.93 9.44 1.29
CA GLU A 227 -0.12 9.64 0.10
C GLU A 227 -0.97 10.05 -1.11
N TRP A 228 -2.14 9.45 -1.31
CA TRP A 228 -3.07 9.85 -2.39
C TRP A 228 -3.62 11.26 -2.18
N HIS A 229 -3.99 11.62 -0.96
CA HIS A 229 -4.37 12.99 -0.63
C HIS A 229 -3.21 13.98 -0.91
N ASN A 230 -1.98 13.63 -0.50
CA ASN A 230 -0.81 14.44 -0.78
C ASN A 230 -0.51 14.57 -2.28
N ALA A 231 -0.70 13.48 -3.04
CA ALA A 231 -0.51 13.48 -4.49
C ALA A 231 -1.52 14.40 -5.17
N VAL A 232 -2.79 14.34 -4.76
CA VAL A 232 -3.84 15.27 -5.20
C VAL A 232 -3.45 16.71 -4.86
N ASP A 233 -2.86 16.91 -3.68
CA ASP A 233 -2.43 18.22 -3.25
C ASP A 233 -1.25 18.79 -4.04
N LYS A 234 -0.37 17.91 -4.52
CA LYS A 234 0.83 18.26 -5.30
C LYS A 234 0.57 18.42 -6.79
N ILE A 235 -0.67 18.23 -7.28
CA ILE A 235 -1.01 18.49 -8.69
C ILE A 235 -0.81 19.97 -8.98
N THR A 236 0.15 20.28 -9.85
CA THR A 236 0.43 21.63 -10.36
C THR A 236 -0.15 21.86 -11.75
N ASP A 237 -0.17 20.84 -12.60
CA ASP A 237 -0.67 20.92 -13.97
C ASP A 237 -1.91 20.02 -14.18
N PHE A 238 -3.08 20.66 -14.15
CA PHE A 238 -4.35 19.97 -14.38
C PHE A 238 -4.57 19.55 -15.84
N ARG A 239 -3.76 20.01 -16.80
CA ARG A 239 -3.87 19.62 -18.22
C ARG A 239 -3.56 18.14 -18.45
N LEU A 240 -2.83 17.50 -17.53
CA LEU A 240 -2.58 16.06 -17.56
C LEU A 240 -3.85 15.24 -17.25
N ILE A 241 -4.72 15.78 -16.38
CA ILE A 241 -5.95 15.12 -15.93
C ILE A 241 -7.12 15.52 -16.81
N PHE A 242 -7.16 16.79 -17.20
CA PHE A 242 -8.16 17.39 -18.06
C PHE A 242 -7.48 17.96 -19.30
N PRO A 243 -7.04 17.11 -20.24
CA PRO A 243 -6.47 17.57 -21.49
C PRO A 243 -7.52 18.34 -22.30
N ALA A 244 -7.07 19.31 -23.09
CA ALA A 244 -7.94 20.09 -23.96
C ALA A 244 -8.45 19.21 -25.12
N THR A 245 -9.54 18.49 -24.88
CA THR A 245 -10.15 17.57 -25.87
C THR A 245 -10.79 18.28 -27.06
N GLU A 246 -11.00 19.59 -26.96
CA GLU A 246 -11.56 20.41 -28.03
C GLU A 246 -10.54 20.74 -29.13
N LEU A 247 -9.24 20.59 -28.84
CA LEU A 247 -8.18 20.81 -29.81
C LEU A 247 -7.89 19.49 -30.50
N GLU A 248 -8.23 19.38 -31.79
CA GLU A 248 -7.77 18.25 -32.60
C GLU A 248 -6.24 18.32 -32.75
N PRO A 249 -5.49 17.31 -32.27
CA PRO A 249 -4.05 17.31 -32.47
C PRO A 249 -3.78 17.17 -33.96
N ASN A 250 -2.95 18.05 -34.51
CA ASN A 250 -2.44 17.84 -35.85
C ASN A 250 -1.44 16.69 -35.79
N ILE A 251 -1.89 15.51 -36.21
CA ILE A 251 -1.12 14.26 -36.17
C ILE A 251 -0.11 14.30 -37.33
N PRO A 252 1.20 14.51 -37.07
CA PRO A 252 2.20 14.67 -38.14
C PRO A 252 2.63 13.32 -38.77
N TRP A 253 2.17 12.18 -38.26
CA TRP A 253 2.71 10.87 -38.64
C TRP A 253 1.90 10.17 -39.75
N THR A 254 2.61 9.71 -40.79
CA THR A 254 2.12 8.69 -41.72
C THR A 254 3.05 7.47 -41.65
N PRO A 255 2.55 6.24 -41.43
CA PRO A 255 3.38 5.04 -41.22
C PRO A 255 4.41 4.77 -42.33
N LYS A 256 4.17 5.31 -43.54
CA LYS A 256 4.99 5.07 -44.73
C LYS A 256 6.19 6.02 -44.90
N LYS A 257 6.23 7.16 -44.20
CA LYS A 257 7.25 8.21 -44.45
C LYS A 257 8.39 8.27 -43.43
N GLN A 258 8.27 7.59 -42.28
CA GLN A 258 9.16 7.79 -41.13
C GLN A 258 10.05 6.59 -40.77
N TRP A 259 9.87 5.43 -41.40
CA TRP A 259 10.69 4.25 -41.15
C TRP A 259 11.51 3.87 -42.37
N ALA A 260 12.84 3.85 -42.21
CA ALA A 260 13.70 3.10 -43.12
C ALA A 260 13.50 1.61 -42.86
N GLU A 261 13.41 0.79 -43.91
CA GLU A 261 13.20 -0.67 -43.85
C GLU A 261 14.30 -1.42 -43.07
N ALA A 262 15.39 -0.75 -42.71
CA ALA A 262 16.54 -1.31 -42.00
C ALA A 262 16.42 -1.31 -40.46
N CYS A 263 15.36 -0.74 -39.87
CA CYS A 263 15.16 -0.77 -38.42
C CYS A 263 14.08 -1.80 -38.04
N GLU A 264 14.48 -3.03 -37.71
CA GLU A 264 13.62 -3.92 -36.92
C GLU A 264 13.22 -3.19 -35.62
N PRO A 265 11.92 -3.20 -35.29
CA PRO A 265 11.28 -4.40 -34.74
C PRO A 265 10.05 -4.89 -35.53
N LYS A 266 9.59 -6.12 -35.23
CA LYS A 266 8.32 -6.74 -35.67
C LYS A 266 7.06 -6.02 -35.13
N LEU A 267 7.02 -4.69 -35.17
CA LEU A 267 5.85 -3.91 -34.80
C LEU A 267 4.81 -3.99 -35.91
N ASN A 268 3.58 -4.31 -35.55
CA ASN A 268 2.46 -4.17 -36.48
C ASN A 268 2.16 -2.69 -36.76
N ALA A 269 1.29 -2.40 -37.74
CA ALA A 269 0.99 -1.03 -38.14
C ALA A 269 0.45 -0.16 -37.00
N LYS A 270 -0.35 -0.72 -36.08
CA LYS A 270 -0.93 0.00 -34.94
C LYS A 270 0.07 0.26 -33.83
N GLN A 271 0.96 -0.68 -33.56
CA GLN A 271 2.04 -0.48 -32.60
C GLN A 271 3.04 0.57 -33.11
N ARG A 272 3.33 0.60 -34.42
CA ARG A 272 4.14 1.65 -35.04
C ARG A 272 3.50 3.03 -34.91
N GLU A 273 2.20 3.12 -35.16
CA GLU A 273 1.43 4.35 -34.96
C GLU A 273 1.55 4.86 -33.51
N ALA A 274 1.43 3.97 -32.53
CA ALA A 274 1.59 4.30 -31.12
C ALA A 274 3.01 4.75 -30.77
N VAL A 275 4.04 4.05 -31.26
CA VAL A 275 5.45 4.44 -31.03
C VAL A 275 5.72 5.83 -31.59
N ASN A 276 5.29 6.11 -32.83
CA ASN A 276 5.44 7.44 -33.45
C ASN A 276 4.76 8.54 -32.65
N ALA A 277 3.55 8.29 -32.14
CA ALA A 277 2.86 9.27 -31.31
C ALA A 277 3.67 9.57 -30.04
N ILE A 278 4.22 8.54 -29.39
CA ILE A 278 5.00 8.67 -28.15
C ILE A 278 6.34 9.37 -28.39
N THR A 279 7.02 9.08 -29.51
CA THR A 279 8.36 9.61 -29.82
C THR A 279 8.32 10.92 -30.62
N THR A 280 7.14 11.48 -30.82
CA THR A 280 6.95 12.76 -31.51
C THR A 280 7.76 13.87 -30.81
N ALA A 281 8.40 14.72 -31.62
CA ALA A 281 9.20 15.84 -31.12
C ALA A 281 8.38 16.78 -30.22
N LEU A 282 8.99 17.24 -29.11
CA LEU A 282 8.36 18.11 -28.12
C LEU A 282 7.89 19.47 -28.68
N SER A 283 8.39 19.88 -29.86
CA SER A 283 7.90 21.05 -30.59
C SER A 283 6.45 20.90 -31.04
N ILE A 284 5.96 19.66 -31.16
CA ILE A 284 4.58 19.33 -31.50
C ILE A 284 3.84 19.02 -30.19
N LYS A 285 2.89 19.88 -29.85
CA LYS A 285 2.09 19.71 -28.62
C LYS A 285 1.06 18.61 -28.83
N LEU A 286 1.26 17.48 -28.15
CA LEU A 286 0.30 16.38 -28.07
C LEU A 286 -0.31 16.29 -26.66
N PRO A 287 -1.58 15.87 -26.53
CA PRO A 287 -2.15 15.51 -25.23
C PRO A 287 -1.50 14.22 -24.68
N PRO A 288 -1.73 13.88 -23.39
CA PRO A 288 -1.33 12.59 -22.84
C PRO A 288 -1.85 11.43 -23.70
N ILE A 289 -0.96 10.47 -23.99
CA ILE A 289 -1.26 9.34 -24.87
C ILE A 289 -1.79 8.17 -24.05
N LEU A 290 -2.99 7.71 -24.37
CA LEU A 290 -3.60 6.52 -23.78
C LEU A 290 -3.49 5.34 -24.75
N LEU A 291 -2.63 4.38 -24.43
CA LEU A 291 -2.48 3.16 -25.21
C LEU A 291 -3.49 2.08 -24.78
N ILE A 292 -4.53 1.88 -25.58
CA ILE A 292 -5.57 0.87 -25.33
C ILE A 292 -5.28 -0.40 -26.13
N GLY A 293 -5.33 -1.55 -25.47
CA GLY A 293 -5.20 -2.84 -26.13
C GLY A 293 -5.65 -3.99 -25.23
N PRO A 294 -6.37 -5.00 -25.76
CA PRO A 294 -6.68 -6.23 -25.05
C PRO A 294 -5.44 -6.97 -24.49
N PHE A 295 -5.68 -7.99 -23.67
CA PHE A 295 -4.61 -8.87 -23.20
C PHE A 295 -3.87 -9.51 -24.40
N GLY A 296 -2.55 -9.66 -24.30
CA GLY A 296 -1.72 -10.27 -25.36
C GLY A 296 -1.40 -9.39 -26.57
N THR A 297 -1.91 -8.15 -26.67
CA THR A 297 -1.66 -7.25 -27.82
C THR A 297 -0.29 -6.55 -27.83
N GLY A 298 0.60 -6.93 -26.90
CA GLY A 298 1.97 -6.39 -26.85
C GLY A 298 2.05 -4.93 -26.42
N LYS A 299 1.17 -4.45 -25.51
CA LYS A 299 1.26 -3.09 -24.94
C LYS A 299 2.62 -2.81 -24.30
N THR A 300 3.08 -3.71 -23.42
CA THR A 300 4.40 -3.64 -22.78
C THR A 300 5.51 -3.60 -23.81
N TYR A 301 5.45 -4.48 -24.80
CA TYR A 301 6.40 -4.49 -25.92
C TYR A 301 6.41 -3.16 -26.68
N THR A 302 5.24 -2.60 -26.97
CA THR A 302 5.09 -1.31 -27.69
C THR A 302 5.70 -0.15 -26.90
N LEU A 303 5.43 -0.08 -25.59
CA LEU A 303 6.02 0.93 -24.70
C LEU A 303 7.54 0.75 -24.60
N ALA A 304 8.03 -0.49 -24.49
CA ALA A 304 9.45 -0.78 -24.48
C ALA A 304 10.13 -0.28 -25.77
N GLN A 305 9.55 -0.53 -26.95
CA GLN A 305 10.12 -0.01 -28.20
C GLN A 305 10.12 1.52 -28.27
N ALA A 306 9.08 2.18 -27.73
CA ALA A 306 9.07 3.64 -27.62
C ALA A 306 10.19 4.14 -26.68
N ILE A 307 10.41 3.47 -25.54
CA ILE A 307 11.52 3.76 -24.62
C ILE A 307 12.86 3.65 -25.35
N LYS A 308 13.09 2.55 -26.10
CA LYS A 308 14.33 2.34 -26.86
C LYS A 308 14.61 3.50 -27.83
N GLN A 309 13.59 4.05 -28.48
CA GLN A 309 13.74 5.21 -29.36
C GLN A 309 13.98 6.52 -28.61
N LEU A 310 13.29 6.73 -27.49
CA LEU A 310 13.47 7.93 -26.67
C LEU A 310 14.87 7.99 -26.06
N LEU A 311 15.45 6.85 -25.70
CA LEU A 311 16.82 6.76 -25.18
C LEU A 311 17.89 7.24 -26.16
N ALA A 312 17.61 7.26 -27.47
CA ALA A 312 18.51 7.86 -28.45
C ALA A 312 18.62 9.39 -28.34
N GLN A 313 17.73 10.03 -27.56
CA GLN A 313 17.80 11.45 -27.27
C GLN A 313 18.64 11.68 -25.99
N PRO A 314 19.75 12.44 -26.05
CA PRO A 314 20.70 12.53 -24.94
C PRO A 314 20.13 13.19 -23.67
N GLU A 315 19.07 13.97 -23.79
CA GLU A 315 18.41 14.63 -22.64
C GLU A 315 17.22 13.85 -22.07
N ALA A 316 16.86 12.71 -22.67
CA ALA A 316 15.67 11.96 -22.26
C ALA A 316 15.87 11.32 -20.88
N LYS A 317 15.05 11.72 -19.92
CA LYS A 317 14.91 11.04 -18.62
C LYS A 317 13.54 10.38 -18.55
N ILE A 318 13.52 9.06 -18.49
CA ILE A 318 12.29 8.27 -18.56
C ILE A 318 11.97 7.70 -17.18
N LEU A 319 10.82 8.07 -16.63
CA LEU A 319 10.28 7.48 -15.40
C LEU A 319 9.24 6.41 -15.77
N ILE A 320 9.52 5.15 -15.42
CA ILE A 320 8.60 4.03 -15.62
C ILE A 320 7.93 3.71 -14.29
N CYS A 321 6.62 3.90 -14.22
CA CYS A 321 5.80 3.57 -13.04
C CYS A 321 4.90 2.36 -13.34
N THR A 322 4.89 1.39 -12.42
CA THR A 322 3.98 0.24 -12.47
C THR A 322 3.33 0.03 -11.12
N HIS A 323 2.12 -0.55 -11.12
CA HIS A 323 1.42 -0.87 -9.87
C HIS A 323 2.07 -2.05 -9.12
N SER A 324 2.63 -3.02 -9.84
CA SER A 324 3.29 -4.17 -9.23
C SER A 324 4.80 -4.14 -9.46
N ASN A 325 5.52 -4.68 -8.47
CA ASN A 325 6.95 -4.91 -8.57
C ASN A 325 7.31 -5.83 -9.75
N SER A 326 6.56 -6.91 -9.93
CA SER A 326 6.75 -7.86 -11.03
C SER A 326 6.62 -7.20 -12.40
N ALA A 327 5.72 -6.23 -12.57
CA ALA A 327 5.55 -5.53 -13.84
C ALA A 327 6.74 -4.62 -14.18
N ALA A 328 7.36 -3.98 -13.18
CA ALA A 328 8.59 -3.21 -13.41
C ALA A 328 9.80 -4.13 -13.62
N ASP A 329 9.90 -5.21 -12.86
CA ASP A 329 10.99 -6.20 -13.01
C ASP A 329 10.93 -6.86 -14.41
N LEU A 330 9.74 -7.00 -14.99
CA LEU A 330 9.55 -7.47 -16.39
C LEU A 330 10.20 -6.53 -17.40
N TYR A 331 10.09 -5.20 -17.24
CA TYR A 331 10.74 -4.25 -18.15
C TYR A 331 12.26 -4.40 -18.13
N ILE A 332 12.82 -4.64 -16.96
CA ILE A 332 14.27 -4.81 -16.78
C ILE A 332 14.72 -6.12 -17.44
N LYS A 333 14.10 -7.24 -17.08
CA LYS A 333 14.51 -8.57 -17.55
C LYS A 333 14.33 -8.79 -19.04
N GLU A 334 13.17 -8.39 -19.58
CA GLU A 334 12.80 -8.73 -20.96
C GLU A 334 13.28 -7.70 -21.99
N TYR A 335 13.67 -6.50 -21.55
CA TYR A 335 13.98 -5.39 -22.46
C TYR A 335 15.26 -4.66 -22.09
N LEU A 336 15.30 -3.96 -20.96
CA LEU A 336 16.40 -3.04 -20.65
C LEU A 336 17.73 -3.79 -20.48
N HIS A 337 17.74 -4.89 -19.72
CA HIS A 337 18.96 -5.67 -19.49
C HIS A 337 19.50 -6.32 -20.78
N PRO A 338 18.69 -7.01 -21.61
CA PRO A 338 19.15 -7.47 -22.91
C PRO A 338 19.74 -6.37 -23.80
N TRP A 339 19.15 -5.16 -23.80
CA TRP A 339 19.70 -4.06 -24.61
C TRP A 339 21.04 -3.55 -24.11
N ILE A 340 21.28 -3.59 -22.80
CA ILE A 340 22.59 -3.27 -22.22
C ILE A 340 23.62 -4.32 -22.65
N GLU A 341 23.27 -5.60 -22.63
CA GLU A 341 24.14 -6.67 -23.15
C GLU A 341 24.43 -6.53 -24.65
N GLU A 342 23.49 -5.97 -25.42
CA GLU A 342 23.66 -5.60 -26.84
C GLU A 342 24.49 -4.31 -27.04
N GLY A 343 24.89 -3.61 -25.97
CA GLY A 343 25.74 -2.41 -26.00
C GLY A 343 25.02 -1.06 -25.90
N LEU A 344 23.71 -1.04 -25.59
CA LEU A 344 22.96 0.20 -25.34
C LEU A 344 23.04 0.57 -23.86
N GLU A 345 24.16 1.18 -23.45
CA GLU A 345 24.43 1.54 -22.05
C GLU A 345 23.41 2.55 -21.49
N GLU A 346 22.81 3.40 -22.34
CA GLU A 346 21.78 4.37 -21.97
C GLU A 346 20.50 3.71 -21.43
N ALA A 347 20.29 2.42 -21.69
CA ALA A 347 19.17 1.66 -21.16
C ALA A 347 19.32 1.27 -19.69
N THR A 348 20.45 1.58 -19.05
CA THR A 348 20.74 1.25 -17.65
C THR A 348 19.67 1.82 -16.70
N PRO A 349 18.85 0.97 -16.06
CA PRO A 349 17.77 1.44 -15.20
C PRO A 349 18.28 1.79 -13.81
N LEU A 350 17.74 2.87 -13.22
CA LEU A 350 17.77 3.08 -11.78
C LEU A 350 16.51 2.47 -11.16
N ARG A 351 16.64 1.28 -10.57
CA ARG A 351 15.51 0.58 -9.94
C ARG A 351 15.30 1.06 -8.50
N VAL A 352 14.26 1.88 -8.30
CA VAL A 352 13.87 2.36 -6.97
C VAL A 352 12.96 1.32 -6.29
N TYR A 353 13.41 0.79 -5.14
CA TYR A 353 12.64 -0.13 -4.30
C TYR A 353 12.07 0.58 -3.08
N TYR A 354 10.92 0.10 -2.62
CA TYR A 354 10.44 0.45 -1.29
C TYR A 354 11.39 -0.15 -0.23
N HIS A 355 11.86 0.68 0.69
CA HIS A 355 12.89 0.33 1.67
C HIS A 355 12.47 -0.82 2.63
N LYS A 356 11.18 -1.04 2.88
CA LYS A 356 10.68 -2.20 3.66
C LYS A 356 10.43 -3.46 2.80
N ARG A 357 10.82 -3.48 1.52
CA ARG A 357 10.68 -4.66 0.65
C ARG A 357 11.71 -5.71 1.02
N TRP A 358 11.27 -6.97 1.11
CA TRP A 358 12.17 -8.10 1.27
C TRP A 358 12.91 -8.39 -0.05
N SER A 359 14.21 -8.09 -0.08
CA SER A 359 15.08 -8.16 -1.27
C SER A 359 15.40 -9.59 -1.72
N ALA A 360 15.18 -10.59 -0.86
CA ALA A 360 15.45 -12.01 -1.15
C ALA A 360 14.60 -12.58 -2.31
N THR A 361 13.52 -11.88 -2.71
CA THR A 361 12.64 -12.27 -3.83
C THR A 361 12.99 -11.58 -5.16
N VAL A 362 13.99 -10.70 -5.17
CA VAL A 362 14.43 -9.99 -6.36
C VAL A 362 15.35 -10.90 -7.18
N ASN A 363 15.10 -11.00 -8.47
CA ASN A 363 15.92 -11.80 -9.37
C ASN A 363 17.28 -11.12 -9.58
N GLY A 364 18.36 -11.91 -9.67
CA GLY A 364 19.73 -11.38 -9.77
C GLY A 364 20.04 -10.47 -10.96
N VAL A 365 19.24 -10.52 -12.03
CA VAL A 365 19.34 -9.57 -13.16
C VAL A 365 18.82 -8.18 -12.80
N VAL A 366 17.93 -8.09 -11.82
CA VAL A 366 17.28 -6.85 -11.38
C VAL A 366 17.96 -6.26 -10.14
N GLN A 367 18.71 -7.09 -9.41
CA GLN A 367 19.59 -6.65 -8.31
C GLN A 367 20.79 -5.91 -8.89
#